data_AF-A0A7J2JR55-F1
#
_entry.id   AF-A0A7J2JR55-F1
#
_cell.length_a   1.000
_cell.length_b   1.000
_cell.length_c   1.000
_cell.angle_alpha   90.00
_cell.angle_beta   90.00
_cell.angle_gamma   90.00
#
_symmetry.space_group_name_H-M   'P 1'
#
loop_
_entity.id
_entity.type
_entity.pdbx_description
1 polymer ?
#
loop_
_entity_poly.entity_id
_entity_poly.type
_entity_poly.pdbx_seq_one_letter_code
_entity_poly.pdbx_strand_id
1 'polypeptide(L)'
;MLPARRTLLSATSLILTLLLASTSIVVALEPPNVKSKSITVSIATPEVRAGVVEGGYDLITIPGADLLMRPGYPILPFITTTVRLPPDAELISVEVTAEYEPLPGRYRIAPGPEPRPLGPPWLGDEGRLGGAPEPDPEVYSSSEFIPAENFTYSLHFGLDVETMRDAAFLAVRLFPVKYAPALGEVRFAREMRVSVTYRAGGGPAQAYGRSLVIVTSSALQAAADDLAAAREAQGWSVNVTTTDAINASYTGSDLQEKIRKFIADKKAEGYAFFLILGDADQVPARLAYIPDGYDDSDDPSYSGDGSYVETDLYYADLDGTWDEDVDGKYGEVGEVDGFPDVIVGRLLASSPTEAQGLVSKVVNYSPDASWFYRFLLVGTVTFDDAMHPEGEYLNDVIEYEDLPDQYHWVKLYDQLDNLSTTTVQDEINRGYGFVNFAGHGNPGGWYSGPLYNYRTVYSSSLAATLSNSASPAIVVTMACTTARFADVDSIGEAFLTNPDGGGVAY
;
A
#
# COMPACT_ATOMS: atom_id res chain seq x y z
N MET A 1 27.85 106.36 1.51
CA MET A 1 26.47 106.84 1.29
C MET A 1 25.52 105.69 1.56
N LEU A 2 24.57 105.86 2.47
CA LEU A 2 23.36 105.02 2.69
C LEU A 2 22.50 104.92 1.39
N PRO A 3 21.43 104.08 1.29
CA PRO A 3 21.13 102.75 1.87
C PRO A 3 20.40 101.74 0.92
N ALA A 4 20.02 100.56 1.47
CA ALA A 4 18.92 99.63 1.12
C ALA A 4 19.16 98.60 -0.03
N ARG A 5 18.75 97.31 0.01
CA ARG A 5 17.59 96.62 0.63
C ARG A 5 17.87 95.09 0.81
N ARG A 6 17.02 94.44 1.62
CA ARG A 6 17.03 93.05 2.15
C ARG A 6 16.77 91.91 1.15
N THR A 7 17.33 90.72 1.44
CA THR A 7 16.67 89.37 1.57
C THR A 7 17.74 88.33 1.98
N LEU A 8 17.78 87.77 3.19
CA LEU A 8 17.08 86.58 3.77
C LEU A 8 17.70 85.21 3.44
N LEU A 9 17.89 84.40 4.52
CA LEU A 9 18.22 82.97 4.67
C LEU A 9 19.71 82.53 4.73
N SER A 10 20.19 82.11 5.91
CA SER A 10 20.14 80.70 6.38
C SER A 10 20.90 80.54 7.72
N ALA A 11 20.66 79.41 8.38
CA ALA A 11 21.30 78.88 9.61
C ALA A 11 20.73 79.34 10.96
N THR A 12 19.99 78.42 11.61
CA THR A 12 20.12 78.17 13.05
C THR A 12 19.65 76.75 13.38
N SER A 13 20.47 76.07 14.18
CA SER A 13 20.34 74.73 14.74
C SER A 13 19.02 74.47 15.45
N LEU A 14 18.53 73.22 15.39
CA LEU A 14 17.55 72.71 16.35
C LEU A 14 18.02 71.37 16.89
N ILE A 15 18.11 71.34 18.22
CA ILE A 15 18.47 70.23 19.09
C ILE A 15 17.44 69.11 18.94
N LEU A 16 17.87 67.92 18.55
CA LEU A 16 17.02 66.74 18.43
C LEU A 16 17.01 65.99 19.78
N THR A 17 15.88 66.05 20.46
CA THR A 17 15.54 65.22 21.62
C THR A 17 15.48 63.74 21.21
N LEU A 18 16.37 62.95 21.78
CA LEU A 18 16.44 61.49 21.63
C LEU A 18 15.28 60.85 22.42
N LEU A 19 14.21 60.44 21.75
CA LEU A 19 13.22 59.53 22.34
C LEU A 19 13.78 58.10 22.28
N LEU A 20 14.16 57.56 23.43
CA LEU A 20 14.40 56.13 23.63
C LEU A 20 13.06 55.40 23.56
N ALA A 21 12.69 54.92 22.36
CA ALA A 21 11.67 53.90 22.21
C ALA A 21 12.33 52.54 22.54
N SER A 22 12.05 52.01 23.72
CA SER A 22 12.39 50.65 24.11
C SER A 22 11.58 49.68 23.24
N THR A 23 12.17 49.14 22.18
CA THR A 23 11.66 47.95 21.52
C THR A 23 11.88 46.77 22.46
N SER A 24 10.85 46.41 23.22
CA SER A 24 10.79 45.09 23.85
C SER A 24 10.72 44.06 22.72
N ILE A 25 11.86 43.48 22.37
CA ILE A 25 11.89 42.24 21.59
C ILE A 25 11.34 41.18 22.54
N VAL A 26 10.06 40.86 22.39
CA VAL A 26 9.51 39.62 22.93
C VAL A 26 10.09 38.51 22.04
N VAL A 27 11.23 37.96 22.45
CA VAL A 27 11.62 36.63 21.98
C VAL A 27 10.59 35.70 22.59
N ALA A 28 9.60 35.30 21.79
CA ALA A 28 8.79 34.13 22.14
C ALA A 28 9.77 32.96 22.22
N LEU A 29 10.14 32.57 23.44
CA LEU A 29 10.81 31.31 23.68
C LEU A 29 9.86 30.24 23.12
N GLU A 30 10.23 29.59 22.02
CA GLU A 30 9.53 28.41 21.55
C GLU A 30 9.37 27.46 22.75
N PRO A 31 8.16 26.95 23.02
CA PRO A 31 7.98 25.96 24.07
C PRO A 31 8.99 24.83 23.85
N PRO A 32 9.64 24.30 24.90
CA PRO A 32 10.57 23.20 24.74
C PRO A 32 9.90 22.09 23.90
N ASN A 33 10.61 21.64 22.87
CA ASN A 33 10.26 20.54 21.96
C ASN A 33 9.28 20.84 20.81
N VAL A 34 8.90 22.09 20.54
CA VAL A 34 8.25 22.41 19.25
C VAL A 34 9.29 22.35 18.13
N LYS A 35 8.98 21.63 17.06
CA LYS A 35 9.83 21.46 15.87
C LYS A 35 9.00 21.74 14.62
N SER A 36 9.69 22.16 13.56
CA SER A 36 9.10 22.36 12.24
C SER A 36 9.84 21.54 11.19
N LYS A 37 9.11 20.90 10.28
CA LYS A 37 9.63 20.31 9.04
C LYS A 37 8.97 21.01 7.85
N SER A 38 9.73 21.18 6.77
CA SER A 38 9.18 21.68 5.52
C SER A 38 9.67 20.84 4.35
N ILE A 39 8.75 20.57 3.42
CA ILE A 39 9.01 19.83 2.18
C ILE A 39 8.46 20.67 1.04
N THR A 40 9.27 20.85 0.00
CA THR A 40 8.84 21.48 -1.25
C THR A 40 8.63 20.38 -2.29
N VAL A 41 7.43 20.32 -2.86
CA VAL A 41 7.08 19.42 -3.95
C VAL A 41 7.08 20.22 -5.25
N SER A 42 7.99 19.87 -6.17
CA SER A 42 8.02 20.42 -7.53
C SER A 42 7.05 19.65 -8.41
N ILE A 43 6.25 20.36 -9.19
CA ILE A 43 5.17 19.81 -9.99
C ILE A 43 5.47 20.06 -11.46
N ALA A 44 5.47 18.98 -12.26
CA ALA A 44 5.62 19.07 -13.70
C ALA A 44 4.42 19.80 -14.33
N THR A 45 4.63 20.41 -15.51
CA THR A 45 3.52 21.07 -16.21
C THR A 45 2.46 20.02 -16.57
N PRO A 46 1.16 20.27 -16.30
CA PRO A 46 0.11 19.32 -16.64
C PRO A 46 0.03 19.04 -18.14
N GLU A 47 -0.16 17.78 -18.48
CA GLU A 47 -0.44 17.32 -19.84
C GLU A 47 -1.94 17.17 -20.03
N VAL A 48 -2.46 17.72 -21.12
CA VAL A 48 -3.89 17.60 -21.47
C VAL A 48 -4.02 16.63 -22.63
N ARG A 49 -4.74 15.54 -22.37
CA ARG A 49 -5.16 14.59 -23.40
C ARG A 49 -6.59 14.91 -23.79
N ALA A 50 -6.74 15.61 -24.92
CA ALA A 50 -8.03 16.15 -25.34
C ALA A 50 -8.95 15.07 -25.94
N GLY A 51 -10.19 15.02 -25.48
CA GLY A 51 -11.23 14.12 -26.02
C GLY A 51 -10.90 12.63 -25.99
N VAL A 52 -10.01 12.18 -25.10
CA VAL A 52 -9.56 10.77 -25.02
C VAL A 52 -10.51 9.88 -24.23
N VAL A 53 -11.46 10.46 -23.50
CA VAL A 53 -12.47 9.73 -22.74
C VAL A 53 -13.81 9.79 -23.47
N GLU A 54 -14.55 8.67 -23.45
CA GLU A 54 -15.87 8.55 -24.07
C GLU A 54 -16.80 9.70 -23.64
N GLY A 55 -17.55 10.27 -24.59
CA GLY A 55 -18.30 11.52 -24.37
C GLY A 55 -17.51 12.79 -24.72
N GLY A 56 -16.29 12.64 -25.23
CA GLY A 56 -15.44 13.74 -25.70
C GLY A 56 -14.85 14.55 -24.55
N TYR A 57 -14.58 13.90 -23.42
CA TYR A 57 -13.98 14.53 -22.26
C TYR A 57 -12.46 14.54 -22.35
N ASP A 58 -11.87 15.57 -21.75
CA ASP A 58 -10.43 15.73 -21.60
C ASP A 58 -9.94 15.05 -20.32
N LEU A 59 -8.69 14.59 -20.34
CA LEU A 59 -7.99 14.09 -19.16
C LEU A 59 -6.75 14.95 -18.90
N ILE A 60 -6.54 15.33 -17.64
CA ILE A 60 -5.33 16.05 -17.21
C ILE A 60 -4.49 15.11 -16.38
N THR A 61 -3.24 14.93 -16.79
CA THR A 61 -2.25 14.11 -16.09
C THR A 61 -1.04 14.95 -15.71
N ILE A 62 -0.40 14.60 -14.60
CA ILE A 62 0.91 15.12 -14.20
C ILE A 62 1.82 13.92 -14.01
N PRO A 63 3.03 13.89 -14.60
CA PRO A 63 4.01 12.85 -14.33
C PRO A 63 4.25 12.66 -12.82
N GLY A 64 4.08 11.43 -12.33
CA GLY A 64 4.23 11.09 -10.91
C GLY A 64 3.06 11.50 -10.01
N ALA A 65 1.92 11.89 -10.57
CA ALA A 65 0.69 12.15 -9.83
C ALA A 65 -0.36 11.07 -10.09
N ASP A 66 -1.12 10.73 -9.05
CA ASP A 66 -2.27 9.83 -9.14
C ASP A 66 -3.52 10.60 -9.56
N LEU A 67 -4.56 9.87 -9.98
CA LEU A 67 -5.84 10.45 -10.38
C LEU A 67 -6.88 10.31 -9.27
N LEU A 68 -7.45 11.44 -8.83
CA LEU A 68 -8.54 11.44 -7.87
C LEU A 68 -9.83 11.04 -8.59
N MET A 69 -10.25 9.81 -8.41
CA MET A 69 -11.46 9.26 -9.00
C MET A 69 -12.56 9.21 -7.94
N ARG A 70 -13.52 10.15 -8.04
CA ARG A 70 -14.76 10.12 -7.26
C ARG A 70 -15.93 10.07 -8.26
N PRO A 71 -16.88 9.14 -8.12
CA PRO A 71 -17.99 9.00 -9.04
C PRO A 71 -18.71 10.33 -9.30
N GLY A 72 -18.83 10.72 -10.57
CA GLY A 72 -19.50 11.96 -11.00
C GLY A 72 -18.71 13.25 -10.81
N TYR A 73 -17.56 13.24 -10.12
CA TYR A 73 -16.68 14.41 -9.93
C TYR A 73 -15.58 14.41 -11.00
N PRO A 74 -15.05 15.58 -11.41
CA PRO A 74 -13.93 15.64 -12.35
C PRO A 74 -12.71 14.86 -11.87
N ILE A 75 -12.13 14.05 -12.75
CA ILE A 75 -10.88 13.32 -12.53
C ILE A 75 -9.73 14.34 -12.56
N LEU A 76 -9.10 14.56 -11.41
CA LEU A 76 -8.03 15.55 -11.25
C LEU A 76 -6.78 14.90 -10.63
N PRO A 77 -5.57 15.31 -11.05
CA PRO A 77 -4.35 14.76 -10.50
C PRO A 77 -4.13 15.23 -9.05
N PHE A 78 -3.64 14.34 -8.20
CA PHE A 78 -3.17 14.62 -6.84
C PHE A 78 -1.80 14.01 -6.58
N ILE A 79 -1.06 14.57 -5.63
CA ILE A 79 0.25 14.06 -5.22
C ILE A 79 0.21 13.79 -3.73
N THR A 80 0.62 12.61 -3.29
CA THR A 80 0.78 12.32 -1.86
C THR A 80 2.24 12.45 -1.47
N THR A 81 2.52 13.17 -0.38
CA THR A 81 3.86 13.21 0.23
C THR A 81 3.77 12.80 1.69
N THR A 82 4.74 12.04 2.17
CA THR A 82 4.74 11.52 3.54
C THR A 82 5.83 12.20 4.36
N VAL A 83 5.45 12.80 5.49
CA VAL A 83 6.39 13.34 6.48
C VAL A 83 6.52 12.37 7.63
N ARG A 84 7.69 11.73 7.75
CA ARG A 84 8.03 10.89 8.91
C ARG A 84 8.24 11.76 10.15
N LEU A 85 7.50 11.49 11.21
CA LEU A 85 7.59 12.16 12.52
C LEU A 85 7.99 11.14 13.60
N PRO A 86 8.54 11.58 14.73
CA PRO A 86 8.68 10.72 15.91
C PRO A 86 7.33 10.07 16.29
N PRO A 87 7.33 8.85 16.84
CA PRO A 87 6.11 8.11 17.15
C PRO A 87 5.26 8.79 18.24
N ASP A 88 5.87 9.60 19.09
CA ASP A 88 5.20 10.38 20.15
C ASP A 88 4.93 11.84 19.75
N ALA A 89 4.96 12.15 18.45
CA ALA A 89 4.75 13.50 17.95
C ALA A 89 3.29 13.96 18.09
N GLU A 90 3.08 15.06 18.80
CA GLU A 90 1.80 15.77 18.83
C GLU A 90 1.78 16.79 17.68
N LEU A 91 0.93 16.55 16.68
CA LEU A 91 0.78 17.45 15.53
C LEU A 91 0.13 18.77 15.95
N ILE A 92 0.80 19.90 15.68
CA ILE A 92 0.29 21.25 16.01
C ILE A 92 -0.38 21.89 14.79
N SER A 93 0.27 21.85 13.62
CA SER A 93 -0.30 22.37 12.38
C SER A 93 0.33 21.74 11.14
N VAL A 94 -0.47 21.67 10.08
CA VAL A 94 -0.04 21.36 8.71
C VAL A 94 -0.52 22.51 7.84
N GLU A 95 0.41 23.15 7.14
CA GLU A 95 0.12 24.26 6.24
C GLU A 95 0.71 23.98 4.87
N VAL A 96 -0.05 24.27 3.81
CA VAL A 96 0.41 24.13 2.43
C VAL A 96 0.23 25.46 1.69
N THR A 97 1.35 26.03 1.26
CA THR A 97 1.35 27.22 0.41
C THR A 97 1.56 26.82 -1.05
N ALA A 98 0.73 27.36 -1.94
CA ALA A 98 0.76 27.11 -3.37
C ALA A 98 0.33 28.36 -4.14
N GLU A 99 1.00 28.65 -5.26
CA GLU A 99 0.59 29.68 -6.21
C GLU A 99 0.03 29.01 -7.46
N TYR A 100 -1.23 29.30 -7.77
CA TYR A 100 -1.92 28.70 -8.90
C TYR A 100 -1.93 29.65 -10.10
N GLU A 101 -1.46 29.17 -11.25
CA GLU A 101 -1.51 29.87 -12.53
C GLU A 101 -2.55 29.24 -13.47
N PRO A 102 -3.16 30.03 -14.38
CA PRO A 102 -4.11 29.48 -15.34
C PRO A 102 -3.43 28.55 -16.35
N LEU A 103 -4.03 27.39 -16.58
CA LEU A 103 -3.70 26.54 -17.73
C LEU A 103 -4.45 27.08 -18.96
N PRO A 104 -3.76 27.55 -20.03
CA PRO A 104 -4.42 28.22 -21.15
C PRO A 104 -5.36 27.30 -21.93
N GLY A 105 -6.66 27.54 -21.82
CA GLY A 105 -7.65 26.81 -22.61
C GLY A 105 -9.04 26.82 -22.00
N ARG A 106 -9.90 25.98 -22.57
CA ARG A 106 -11.19 25.59 -22.02
C ARG A 106 -11.29 24.08 -22.12
N TYR A 107 -11.60 23.44 -21.00
CA TYR A 107 -11.54 21.99 -20.86
C TYR A 107 -12.87 21.45 -20.38
N ARG A 108 -13.17 20.22 -20.78
CA ARG A 108 -14.30 19.46 -20.26
C ARG A 108 -13.74 18.19 -19.63
N ILE A 109 -13.35 18.29 -18.37
CA ILE A 109 -12.66 17.19 -17.66
C ILE A 109 -13.61 16.01 -17.44
N ALA A 110 -13.13 14.79 -17.67
CA ALA A 110 -13.89 13.56 -17.51
C ALA A 110 -14.40 13.38 -16.07
N PRO A 111 -15.65 12.94 -15.87
CA PRO A 111 -16.14 12.57 -14.55
C PRO A 111 -15.56 11.22 -14.14
N GLY A 112 -15.36 11.03 -12.84
CA GLY A 112 -14.93 9.77 -12.25
C GLY A 112 -16.00 8.70 -12.50
N PRO A 113 -15.60 7.49 -12.92
CA PRO A 113 -16.52 6.39 -13.09
C PRO A 113 -17.03 5.90 -11.74
N GLU A 114 -18.19 5.26 -11.78
CA GLU A 114 -18.73 4.48 -10.67
C GLU A 114 -18.12 3.07 -10.73
N PRO A 115 -17.56 2.54 -9.62
CA PRO A 115 -17.17 1.14 -9.55
C PRO A 115 -18.38 0.26 -9.85
N ARG A 116 -18.23 -0.73 -10.72
CA ARG A 116 -19.30 -1.66 -11.07
C ARG A 116 -18.80 -3.09 -10.98
N PRO A 117 -19.59 -4.01 -10.40
CA PRO A 117 -19.33 -5.42 -10.54
C PRO A 117 -19.32 -5.77 -12.03
N LEU A 118 -18.31 -6.50 -12.48
CA LEU A 118 -18.24 -6.97 -13.86
C LEU A 118 -19.38 -7.99 -14.07
N GLY A 119 -20.38 -7.59 -14.86
CA GLY A 119 -21.59 -8.38 -15.06
C GLY A 119 -21.36 -9.62 -15.93
N PRO A 120 -22.19 -10.68 -15.77
CA PRO A 120 -22.07 -11.89 -16.57
C PRO A 120 -22.27 -11.67 -18.08
N PRO A 121 -21.78 -12.59 -18.92
CA PRO A 121 -21.72 -12.46 -20.37
C PRO A 121 -23.05 -12.14 -21.07
N TRP A 122 -24.18 -12.54 -20.48
CA TRP A 122 -25.51 -12.38 -21.08
C TRP A 122 -26.18 -11.02 -20.83
N LEU A 123 -25.53 -10.09 -20.12
CA LEU A 123 -26.03 -8.72 -19.92
C LEU A 123 -25.87 -7.80 -21.15
N GLY A 124 -25.24 -8.27 -22.23
CA GLY A 124 -24.94 -7.45 -23.41
C GLY A 124 -23.86 -6.38 -23.15
N ASP A 125 -23.32 -5.77 -24.20
CA ASP A 125 -22.18 -4.84 -24.10
C ASP A 125 -22.47 -3.61 -23.22
N GLU A 126 -23.69 -3.08 -23.27
CA GLU A 126 -24.13 -1.97 -22.40
C GLU A 126 -24.14 -2.34 -20.90
N GLY A 127 -24.32 -3.62 -20.59
CA GLY A 127 -24.26 -4.14 -19.22
C GLY A 127 -22.85 -4.59 -18.80
N ARG A 128 -21.91 -4.74 -19.73
CA ARG A 128 -20.52 -5.19 -19.47
C ARG A 128 -19.52 -4.05 -19.30
N LEU A 129 -19.61 -3.00 -20.14
CA LEU A 129 -18.61 -1.93 -20.18
C LEU A 129 -19.03 -0.66 -19.43
N GLY A 130 -20.30 -0.59 -18.98
CA GLY A 130 -20.88 0.66 -18.51
C GLY A 130 -21.02 1.68 -19.64
N GLY A 131 -21.95 2.63 -19.49
CA GLY A 131 -21.94 3.81 -20.34
C GLY A 131 -20.80 4.75 -19.95
N ALA A 132 -20.53 5.75 -20.80
CA ALA A 132 -19.63 6.84 -20.44
C ALA A 132 -19.95 7.38 -19.03
N PRO A 133 -18.94 7.66 -18.20
CA PRO A 133 -19.18 8.09 -16.82
C PRO A 133 -20.07 9.34 -16.78
N GLU A 134 -21.08 9.31 -15.92
CA GLU A 134 -22.09 10.37 -15.84
C GLU A 134 -21.61 11.50 -14.92
N PRO A 135 -21.56 12.76 -15.40
CA PRO A 135 -21.18 13.89 -14.56
C PRO A 135 -22.27 14.22 -13.56
N ASP A 136 -21.90 14.49 -12.31
CA ASP A 136 -22.81 15.06 -11.32
C ASP A 136 -23.27 16.46 -11.80
N PRO A 137 -24.57 16.67 -12.05
CA PRO A 137 -25.07 17.94 -12.58
C PRO A 137 -24.79 19.14 -11.67
N GLU A 138 -24.78 18.96 -10.35
CA GLU A 138 -24.50 20.04 -9.39
C GLU A 138 -23.03 20.44 -9.44
N VAL A 139 -22.13 19.45 -9.57
CA VAL A 139 -20.70 19.69 -9.69
C VAL A 139 -20.36 20.35 -11.02
N TYR A 140 -20.88 19.81 -12.14
CA TYR A 140 -20.52 20.29 -13.48
C TYR A 140 -21.17 21.62 -13.87
N SER A 141 -22.22 22.05 -13.14
CA SER A 141 -22.80 23.39 -13.31
C SER A 141 -22.17 24.46 -12.41
N SER A 142 -21.21 24.09 -11.55
CA SER A 142 -20.54 25.02 -10.64
C SER A 142 -19.43 25.83 -11.33
N SER A 143 -19.33 27.12 -11.00
CA SER A 143 -18.20 27.98 -11.38
C SER A 143 -17.08 28.01 -10.34
N GLU A 144 -17.23 27.30 -9.21
CA GLU A 144 -16.22 27.22 -8.16
C GLU A 144 -15.09 26.27 -8.52
N PHE A 145 -13.89 26.60 -8.08
CA PHE A 145 -12.71 25.74 -8.27
C PHE A 145 -12.76 24.56 -7.30
N ILE A 146 -12.70 23.35 -7.86
CA ILE A 146 -12.61 22.09 -7.12
C ILE A 146 -11.28 21.37 -7.39
N PRO A 147 -10.67 20.73 -6.37
CA PRO A 147 -11.03 20.82 -4.95
C PRO A 147 -10.86 22.25 -4.39
N ALA A 148 -11.73 22.63 -3.45
CA ALA A 148 -11.65 23.95 -2.81
C ALA A 148 -10.38 24.06 -1.96
N GLU A 149 -10.07 23.00 -1.22
CA GLU A 149 -8.86 22.88 -0.41
C GLU A 149 -7.62 22.67 -1.28
N ASN A 150 -6.45 23.06 -0.77
CA ASN A 150 -5.17 22.81 -1.46
C ASN A 150 -4.60 21.43 -1.10
N PHE A 151 -5.03 20.87 0.03
CA PHE A 151 -4.53 19.61 0.54
C PHE A 151 -5.53 18.97 1.52
N THR A 152 -5.35 17.68 1.78
CA THR A 152 -5.83 17.00 2.97
C THR A 152 -4.67 16.28 3.64
N TYR A 153 -4.83 15.82 4.88
CA TYR A 153 -3.82 14.98 5.52
C TYR A 153 -4.45 13.93 6.44
N SER A 154 -3.72 12.86 6.67
CA SER A 154 -3.98 11.84 7.68
C SER A 154 -2.69 11.52 8.43
N LEU A 155 -2.80 11.13 9.70
CA LEU A 155 -1.68 10.75 10.55
C LEU A 155 -1.88 9.29 10.96
N HIS A 156 -0.86 8.49 10.71
CA HIS A 156 -0.84 7.05 11.01
C HIS A 156 0.39 6.71 11.83
N PHE A 157 0.35 5.59 12.55
CA PHE A 157 1.46 5.13 13.39
C PHE A 157 1.84 3.71 12.99
N GLY A 158 3.09 3.33 13.20
CA GLY A 158 3.54 1.98 12.89
C GLY A 158 5.06 1.86 12.78
N LEU A 159 5.51 0.75 12.21
CA LEU A 159 6.93 0.46 12.02
C LEU A 159 7.46 1.04 10.70
N ASP A 160 8.48 1.89 10.78
CA ASP A 160 9.29 2.26 9.63
C ASP A 160 10.28 1.13 9.31
N VAL A 161 9.98 0.36 8.26
CA VAL A 161 10.78 -0.79 7.82
C VAL A 161 12.15 -0.42 7.25
N GLU A 162 12.35 0.81 6.78
CA GLU A 162 13.66 1.27 6.29
C GLU A 162 14.61 1.51 7.47
N THR A 163 14.08 2.08 8.55
CA THR A 163 14.89 2.45 9.72
C THR A 163 14.81 1.44 10.87
N MET A 164 13.88 0.49 10.80
CA MET A 164 13.48 -0.44 11.85
C MET A 164 13.18 0.28 13.17
N ARG A 165 12.35 1.33 13.10
CA ARG A 165 11.91 2.11 14.27
C ARG A 165 10.44 2.45 14.19
N ASP A 166 9.79 2.59 15.34
CA ASP A 166 8.45 3.18 15.38
C ASP A 166 8.47 4.62 14.83
N ALA A 167 7.45 4.96 14.05
CA ALA A 167 7.30 6.27 13.46
C ALA A 167 5.82 6.65 13.34
N ALA A 168 5.59 7.96 13.25
CA ALA A 168 4.31 8.49 12.80
C ALA A 168 4.45 8.96 11.34
N PHE A 169 3.50 8.57 10.48
CA PHE A 169 3.47 8.86 9.06
C PHE A 169 2.37 9.89 8.79
N LEU A 170 2.77 11.14 8.55
CA LEU A 170 1.84 12.18 8.11
C LEU A 170 1.74 12.12 6.58
N ALA A 171 0.69 11.51 6.05
CA ALA A 171 0.38 11.50 4.62
C ALA A 171 -0.36 12.79 4.26
N VAL A 172 0.28 13.64 3.44
CA VAL A 172 -0.28 14.91 2.97
C VAL A 172 -0.63 14.76 1.49
N ARG A 173 -1.93 14.74 1.19
CA ARG A 173 -2.45 14.71 -0.17
C ARG A 173 -2.58 16.13 -0.69
N LEU A 174 -1.82 16.47 -1.72
CA LEU A 174 -1.76 17.77 -2.35
C LEU A 174 -2.63 17.81 -3.61
N PHE A 175 -3.34 18.91 -3.82
CA PHE A 175 -4.17 19.14 -5.00
C PHE A 175 -3.51 20.19 -5.92
N PRO A 176 -2.58 19.76 -6.79
CA PRO A 176 -1.83 20.66 -7.66
C PRO A 176 -2.69 21.29 -8.76
N VAL A 177 -3.85 20.71 -9.07
CA VAL A 177 -4.77 21.18 -10.12
C VAL A 177 -6.13 21.51 -9.53
N LYS A 178 -6.69 22.63 -9.96
CA LYS A 178 -8.05 23.05 -9.66
C LYS A 178 -8.83 23.30 -10.93
N TYR A 179 -10.09 22.91 -10.95
CA TYR A 179 -10.96 23.01 -12.11
C TYR A 179 -12.29 23.68 -11.73
N ALA A 180 -12.74 24.62 -12.56
CA ALA A 180 -14.05 25.26 -12.46
C ALA A 180 -14.94 24.76 -13.62
N PRO A 181 -15.80 23.75 -13.39
CA PRO A 181 -16.47 23.01 -14.47
C PRO A 181 -17.32 23.85 -15.42
N ALA A 182 -18.17 24.74 -14.89
CA ALA A 182 -19.05 25.57 -15.71
C ALA A 182 -18.28 26.58 -16.57
N LEU A 183 -17.07 26.94 -16.16
CA LEU A 183 -16.21 27.88 -16.88
C LEU A 183 -15.24 27.17 -17.82
N GLY A 184 -15.05 25.86 -17.66
CA GLY A 184 -14.00 25.09 -18.34
C GLY A 184 -12.58 25.55 -17.98
N GLU A 185 -12.40 26.23 -16.86
CA GLU A 185 -11.12 26.83 -16.47
C GLU A 185 -10.32 25.92 -15.55
N VAL A 186 -9.04 25.73 -15.86
CA VAL A 186 -8.11 24.96 -15.05
C VAL A 186 -7.01 25.89 -14.54
N ARG A 187 -6.61 25.69 -13.28
CA ARG A 187 -5.42 26.30 -12.69
C ARG A 187 -4.54 25.22 -12.11
N PHE A 188 -3.24 25.45 -12.09
CA PHE A 188 -2.29 24.52 -11.50
C PHE A 188 -1.15 25.24 -10.78
N ALA A 189 -0.54 24.55 -9.82
CA ALA A 189 0.66 25.01 -9.13
C ALA A 189 1.90 24.32 -9.69
N ARG A 190 3.03 25.05 -9.78
CA ARG A 190 4.35 24.48 -10.13
C ARG A 190 5.13 24.01 -8.92
N GLU A 191 4.79 24.55 -7.75
CA GLU A 191 5.42 24.24 -6.48
C GLU A 191 4.36 24.28 -5.38
N MET A 192 4.39 23.29 -4.49
CA MET A 192 3.62 23.30 -3.25
C MET A 192 4.57 23.06 -2.08
N ARG A 193 4.55 23.95 -1.09
CA ARG A 193 5.38 23.83 0.12
C ARG A 193 4.53 23.41 1.30
N VAL A 194 4.83 22.22 1.82
CA VAL A 194 4.26 21.67 3.04
C VAL A 194 5.11 22.13 4.22
N SER A 195 4.46 22.66 5.25
CA SER A 195 5.08 23.05 6.51
C SER A 195 4.33 22.36 7.65
N VAL A 196 5.05 21.58 8.43
CA VAL A 196 4.51 20.78 9.54
C VAL A 196 5.13 21.26 10.83
N THR A 197 4.28 21.69 11.77
CA THR A 197 4.69 22.04 13.13
C THR A 197 4.19 20.97 14.08
N TYR A 198 5.06 20.47 14.93
CA TYR A 198 4.73 19.41 15.89
C TYR A 198 5.53 19.55 17.17
N ARG A 199 5.00 19.02 18.26
CA ARG A 199 5.75 18.86 19.51
C ARG A 199 6.32 17.45 19.53
N ALA A 200 7.65 17.33 19.56
CA ALA A 200 8.28 16.04 19.77
C ALA A 200 8.13 15.63 21.24
N GLY A 201 7.78 14.37 21.51
CA GLY A 201 7.93 13.84 22.84
C GLY A 201 9.41 13.62 23.18
N GLY A 202 9.67 13.29 24.45
CA GLY A 202 11.02 13.26 25.01
C GLY A 202 11.80 11.96 24.76
N GLY A 203 11.16 10.92 24.21
CA GLY A 203 11.76 9.59 24.07
C GLY A 203 12.40 9.36 22.69
N PRO A 204 13.52 8.62 22.60
CA PRO A 204 13.95 8.08 21.31
C PRO A 204 12.93 7.04 20.82
N ALA A 205 12.65 7.03 19.52
CA ALA A 205 11.88 5.95 18.91
C ALA A 205 12.54 4.59 19.20
N GLN A 206 11.73 3.60 19.57
CA GLN A 206 12.22 2.24 19.81
C GLN A 206 12.83 1.70 18.52
N ALA A 207 14.04 1.13 18.63
CA ALA A 207 14.75 0.55 17.51
C ALA A 207 14.75 -0.96 17.62
N TYR A 208 14.44 -1.62 16.51
CA TYR A 208 14.29 -3.06 16.44
C TYR A 208 15.48 -3.71 15.75
N GLY A 209 16.02 -4.75 16.40
CA GLY A 209 17.14 -5.54 15.90
C GLY A 209 16.68 -6.84 15.25
N ARG A 210 17.61 -7.79 15.16
CA ARG A 210 17.35 -9.17 14.71
C ARG A 210 16.69 -9.99 15.83
N SER A 211 15.46 -9.63 16.18
CA SER A 211 14.67 -10.30 17.21
C SER A 211 13.38 -10.84 16.61
N LEU A 212 13.22 -12.16 16.64
CA LEU A 212 12.11 -12.90 16.04
C LEU A 212 11.27 -13.57 17.13
N VAL A 213 9.95 -13.52 16.99
CA VAL A 213 9.03 -14.37 17.73
C VAL A 213 8.39 -15.36 16.77
N ILE A 214 8.35 -16.64 17.15
CA ILE A 214 7.65 -17.69 16.41
C ILE A 214 6.44 -18.11 17.24
N VAL A 215 5.23 -17.89 16.69
CA VAL A 215 3.97 -18.36 17.26
C VAL A 215 3.55 -19.62 16.50
N THR A 216 3.29 -20.70 17.21
CA THR A 216 2.97 -22.01 16.59
C THR A 216 2.02 -22.83 17.44
N SER A 217 1.56 -23.98 16.96
CA SER A 217 0.82 -24.94 17.80
C SER A 217 1.78 -25.87 18.54
N SER A 218 1.30 -26.51 19.60
CA SER A 218 2.09 -27.55 20.30
C SER A 218 2.45 -28.73 19.39
N ALA A 219 1.68 -29.00 18.33
CA ALA A 219 1.96 -30.06 17.37
C ALA A 219 3.15 -29.74 16.45
N LEU A 220 3.36 -28.47 16.14
CA LEU A 220 4.40 -28.00 15.21
C LEU A 220 5.66 -27.46 15.91
N GLN A 221 5.67 -27.43 17.24
CA GLN A 221 6.74 -26.82 18.03
C GLN A 221 8.15 -27.32 17.68
N ALA A 222 8.31 -28.61 17.37
CA ALA A 222 9.63 -29.15 16.99
C ALA A 222 10.22 -28.46 15.75
N ALA A 223 9.41 -28.17 14.73
CA ALA A 223 9.87 -27.46 13.54
C ALA A 223 10.16 -25.97 13.84
N ALA A 224 9.39 -25.35 14.74
CA ALA A 224 9.67 -23.99 15.22
C ALA A 224 11.01 -23.90 15.96
N ASP A 225 11.31 -24.89 16.81
CA ASP A 225 12.56 -24.96 17.55
C ASP A 225 13.77 -25.15 16.61
N ASP A 226 13.63 -25.96 15.56
CA ASP A 226 14.65 -26.12 14.52
C ASP A 226 14.91 -24.79 13.77
N LEU A 227 13.85 -24.06 13.40
CA LEU A 227 13.97 -22.74 12.78
C LEU A 227 14.63 -21.74 13.73
N ALA A 228 14.24 -21.76 15.01
CA ALA A 228 14.82 -20.89 16.03
C ALA A 228 16.32 -21.14 16.16
N ALA A 229 16.75 -22.39 16.31
CA ALA A 229 18.17 -22.76 16.40
C ALA A 229 18.96 -22.30 15.15
N ALA A 230 18.38 -22.43 13.95
CA ALA A 230 19.00 -21.97 12.71
C ALA A 230 19.17 -20.43 12.67
N ARG A 231 18.17 -19.67 13.14
CA ARG A 231 18.23 -18.20 13.18
C ARG A 231 19.14 -17.69 14.30
N GLU A 232 19.16 -18.34 15.45
CA GLU A 232 20.10 -18.04 16.54
C GLU A 232 21.55 -18.25 16.10
N ALA A 233 21.84 -19.31 15.33
CA ALA A 233 23.15 -19.52 14.72
C ALA A 233 23.54 -18.40 13.73
N GLN A 234 22.57 -17.67 13.18
CA GLN A 234 22.76 -16.49 12.32
C GLN A 234 22.76 -15.16 13.10
N GLY A 235 22.75 -15.21 14.43
CA GLY A 235 22.82 -14.06 15.33
C GLY A 235 21.49 -13.38 15.61
N TRP A 236 20.36 -14.06 15.44
CA TRP A 236 19.05 -13.59 15.87
C TRP A 236 18.79 -13.95 17.34
N SER A 237 18.00 -13.13 18.02
CA SER A 237 17.33 -13.51 19.28
C SER A 237 15.96 -14.08 18.94
N VAL A 238 15.68 -15.33 19.31
CA VAL A 238 14.41 -15.98 18.93
C VAL A 238 13.60 -16.36 20.17
N ASN A 239 12.30 -16.09 20.15
CA ASN A 239 11.34 -16.56 21.13
C ASN A 239 10.32 -17.48 20.46
N VAL A 240 10.24 -18.75 20.86
CA VAL A 240 9.19 -19.67 20.40
C VAL A 240 8.11 -19.75 21.47
N THR A 241 6.84 -19.63 21.07
CA THR A 241 5.70 -19.84 21.96
C THR A 241 4.60 -20.62 21.25
N THR A 242 3.81 -21.36 22.02
CA THR A 242 2.65 -22.10 21.50
C THR A 242 1.34 -21.35 21.74
N THR A 243 0.34 -21.62 20.89
CA THR A 243 -1.03 -21.14 21.08
C THR A 243 -1.62 -21.56 22.43
N ASP A 244 -1.31 -22.78 22.91
CA ASP A 244 -1.72 -23.25 24.25
C ASP A 244 -1.13 -22.38 25.37
N ALA A 245 0.16 -22.02 25.27
CA ALA A 245 0.84 -21.19 26.25
C ALA A 245 0.27 -19.76 26.27
N ILE A 246 0.00 -19.19 25.09
CA ILE A 246 -0.67 -17.88 24.96
C ILE A 246 -2.08 -17.94 25.56
N ASN A 247 -2.86 -18.95 25.19
CA ASN A 247 -4.25 -19.10 25.62
C ASN A 247 -4.38 -19.16 27.16
N ALA A 248 -3.42 -19.81 27.82
CA ALA A 248 -3.35 -19.92 29.27
C ALA A 248 -2.85 -18.64 29.98
N SER A 249 -2.06 -17.81 29.31
CA SER A 249 -1.38 -16.65 29.91
C SER A 249 -2.11 -15.33 29.68
N TYR A 250 -2.90 -15.22 28.61
CA TYR A 250 -3.57 -13.99 28.20
C TYR A 250 -5.09 -14.08 28.36
N THR A 251 -5.71 -12.94 28.70
CA THR A 251 -7.17 -12.77 28.72
C THR A 251 -7.64 -12.11 27.42
N GLY A 252 -8.82 -12.51 26.94
CA GLY A 252 -9.43 -12.03 25.69
C GLY A 252 -10.72 -12.79 25.41
N SER A 253 -11.52 -12.26 24.48
CA SER A 253 -12.76 -12.84 23.95
C SER A 253 -12.49 -14.19 23.28
N ASP A 254 -11.39 -14.29 22.55
CA ASP A 254 -10.95 -15.48 21.82
C ASP A 254 -9.42 -15.64 21.77
N LEU A 255 -8.94 -16.66 21.07
CA LEU A 255 -7.51 -16.96 20.95
C LEU A 255 -6.77 -15.91 20.10
N GLN A 256 -7.39 -15.42 19.04
CA GLN A 256 -6.81 -14.42 18.16
C GLN A 256 -6.54 -13.12 18.92
N GLU A 257 -7.48 -12.62 19.75
CA GLU A 257 -7.25 -11.42 20.56
C GLU A 257 -6.09 -11.65 21.56
N LYS A 258 -6.00 -12.85 22.14
CA LYS A 258 -4.89 -13.21 23.03
C LYS A 258 -3.55 -13.25 22.31
N ILE A 259 -3.50 -13.75 21.07
CA ILE A 259 -2.30 -13.72 20.22
C ILE A 259 -1.90 -12.27 19.92
N ARG A 260 -2.84 -11.42 19.50
CA ARG A 260 -2.58 -9.99 19.21
C ARG A 260 -2.02 -9.26 20.44
N LYS A 261 -2.58 -9.50 21.63
CA LYS A 261 -2.06 -8.95 22.91
C LYS A 261 -0.64 -9.45 23.23
N PHE A 262 -0.38 -10.74 23.02
CA PHE A 262 0.97 -11.29 23.19
C PHE A 262 1.97 -10.62 22.25
N ILE A 263 1.59 -10.37 20.99
CA ILE A 263 2.42 -9.66 20.02
C ILE A 263 2.70 -8.23 20.48
N ALA A 264 1.68 -7.51 20.98
CA ALA A 264 1.85 -6.16 21.51
C ALA A 264 2.82 -6.11 22.71
N ASP A 265 2.71 -7.06 23.65
CA ASP A 265 3.65 -7.16 24.77
C ASP A 265 5.08 -7.45 24.27
N LYS A 266 5.24 -8.34 23.28
CA LYS A 266 6.55 -8.61 22.67
C LYS A 266 7.10 -7.42 21.88
N LYS A 267 6.25 -6.64 21.22
CA LYS A 267 6.64 -5.37 20.60
C LYS A 267 7.24 -4.43 21.65
N ALA A 268 6.59 -4.28 22.79
CA ALA A 268 7.09 -3.45 23.90
C ALA A 268 8.42 -3.99 24.49
N GLU A 269 8.69 -5.29 24.39
CA GLU A 269 9.96 -5.91 24.79
C GLU A 269 11.11 -5.74 23.77
N GLY A 270 10.87 -5.25 22.56
CA GLY A 270 11.91 -5.05 21.54
C GLY A 270 11.86 -6.00 20.34
N TYR A 271 10.74 -6.69 20.11
CA TYR A 271 10.55 -7.56 18.95
C TYR A 271 9.72 -6.87 17.86
N ALA A 272 10.14 -6.96 16.60
CA ALA A 272 9.36 -6.46 15.46
C ALA A 272 9.14 -7.50 14.36
N PHE A 273 9.79 -8.67 14.43
CA PHE A 273 9.57 -9.75 13.50
C PHE A 273 8.77 -10.85 14.19
N PHE A 274 7.63 -11.21 13.60
CA PHE A 274 6.75 -12.26 14.07
C PHE A 274 6.51 -13.24 12.93
N LEU A 275 6.72 -14.52 13.21
CA LEU A 275 6.44 -15.59 12.28
C LEU A 275 5.38 -16.50 12.88
N ILE A 276 4.30 -16.70 12.14
CA ILE A 276 3.30 -17.72 12.44
C ILE A 276 3.72 -18.99 11.73
N LEU A 277 4.07 -20.05 12.48
CA LEU A 277 4.32 -21.37 11.93
C LEU A 277 3.08 -22.23 12.18
N GLY A 278 2.25 -22.36 11.16
CA GLY A 278 0.98 -23.06 11.20
C GLY A 278 -0.01 -22.48 10.20
N ASP A 279 -0.78 -23.37 9.59
CA ASP A 279 -2.00 -23.03 8.89
C ASP A 279 -3.11 -22.57 9.88
N ALA A 280 -4.27 -22.12 9.41
CA ALA A 280 -5.34 -21.54 10.21
C ALA A 280 -5.92 -22.53 11.24
N ASP A 281 -5.81 -23.83 11.00
CA ASP A 281 -6.18 -24.88 11.95
C ASP A 281 -5.19 -25.02 13.13
N GLN A 282 -3.92 -24.64 12.93
CA GLN A 282 -2.85 -24.69 13.93
C GLN A 282 -2.71 -23.36 14.69
N VAL A 283 -2.77 -22.24 13.97
CA VAL A 283 -2.74 -20.88 14.52
C VAL A 283 -3.80 -20.06 13.80
N PRO A 284 -4.92 -19.72 14.44
CA PRO A 284 -6.06 -19.10 13.76
C PRO A 284 -5.69 -17.73 13.17
N ALA A 285 -6.22 -17.43 11.98
CA ALA A 285 -6.27 -16.06 11.47
C ALA A 285 -7.49 -15.32 12.04
N ARG A 286 -7.51 -14.00 11.87
CA ARG A 286 -8.73 -13.20 12.07
C ARG A 286 -9.45 -13.09 10.73
N LEU A 287 -10.77 -13.18 10.75
CA LEU A 287 -11.62 -12.84 9.61
C LEU A 287 -12.02 -11.36 9.72
N ALA A 288 -11.69 -10.57 8.70
CA ALA A 288 -12.16 -9.21 8.54
C ALA A 288 -13.50 -9.19 7.79
N TYR A 289 -14.44 -8.35 8.20
CA TYR A 289 -15.74 -8.18 7.56
C TYR A 289 -15.68 -7.07 6.51
N ILE A 290 -15.63 -7.46 5.25
CA ILE A 290 -15.48 -6.57 4.08
C ILE A 290 -16.50 -6.98 3.01
N PRO A 291 -17.79 -6.65 3.17
CA PRO A 291 -18.77 -6.86 2.10
C PRO A 291 -18.45 -5.87 0.96
N ASP A 292 -18.18 -6.40 -0.23
CA ASP A 292 -17.78 -5.60 -1.40
C ASP A 292 -18.95 -5.25 -2.33
N GLY A 293 -20.15 -5.77 -2.03
CA GLY A 293 -21.36 -5.58 -2.80
C GLY A 293 -21.58 -6.63 -3.88
N TYR A 294 -20.72 -7.65 -3.97
CA TYR A 294 -20.77 -8.75 -4.92
C TYR A 294 -20.47 -10.07 -4.21
N ASP A 295 -21.31 -11.09 -4.41
CA ASP A 295 -21.09 -12.41 -3.82
C ASP A 295 -20.87 -12.48 -2.28
N ASP A 296 -21.29 -11.44 -1.55
CA ASP A 296 -21.26 -11.26 -0.08
C ASP A 296 -22.01 -12.33 0.75
N SER A 297 -22.61 -13.35 0.12
CA SER A 297 -23.41 -14.36 0.79
C SER A 297 -22.52 -15.38 1.53
N ASP A 298 -22.56 -15.33 2.85
CA ASP A 298 -21.87 -16.31 3.73
C ASP A 298 -22.61 -17.66 3.86
N ASP A 299 -23.62 -17.92 3.03
CA ASP A 299 -24.27 -19.23 2.96
C ASP A 299 -23.26 -20.27 2.43
N PRO A 300 -22.95 -21.35 3.17
CA PRO A 300 -22.01 -22.39 2.73
C PRO A 300 -22.43 -23.13 1.44
N SER A 301 -23.69 -22.99 1.02
CA SER A 301 -24.19 -23.51 -0.26
C SER A 301 -23.91 -22.59 -1.45
N TYR A 302 -23.43 -21.38 -1.19
CA TYR A 302 -22.99 -20.41 -2.18
C TYR A 302 -21.47 -20.48 -2.38
N SER A 303 -21.00 -20.33 -3.61
CA SER A 303 -19.58 -20.44 -3.98
C SER A 303 -18.88 -19.09 -4.11
N GLY A 304 -19.42 -18.05 -3.49
CA GLY A 304 -18.84 -16.71 -3.46
C GLY A 304 -17.62 -16.62 -2.54
N ASP A 305 -16.93 -15.50 -2.60
CA ASP A 305 -15.90 -15.12 -1.63
C ASP A 305 -16.49 -14.68 -0.29
N GLY A 306 -17.76 -14.26 -0.26
CA GLY A 306 -18.48 -13.94 0.97
C GLY A 306 -18.06 -12.61 1.57
N SER A 307 -18.59 -12.29 2.75
CA SER A 307 -18.31 -11.01 3.41
C SER A 307 -17.05 -11.05 4.30
N TYR A 308 -16.41 -12.20 4.46
CA TYR A 308 -15.31 -12.40 5.40
C TYR A 308 -14.03 -12.82 4.71
N VAL A 309 -12.95 -12.09 4.99
CA VAL A 309 -11.61 -12.34 4.44
C VAL A 309 -10.62 -12.60 5.56
N GLU A 310 -9.91 -13.72 5.52
CA GLU A 310 -8.85 -13.98 6.47
C GLU A 310 -7.66 -13.04 6.31
N THR A 311 -7.07 -12.63 7.43
CA THR A 311 -5.93 -11.73 7.41
C THR A 311 -5.04 -11.89 8.63
N ASP A 312 -3.73 -11.82 8.39
CA ASP A 312 -2.72 -11.65 9.43
C ASP A 312 -2.42 -10.17 9.70
N LEU A 313 -3.02 -9.23 8.95
CA LEU A 313 -2.93 -7.80 9.24
C LEU A 313 -3.44 -7.50 10.66
N TYR A 314 -4.43 -8.24 11.16
CA TYR A 314 -4.91 -8.15 12.55
C TYR A 314 -3.79 -8.35 13.59
N TYR A 315 -2.78 -9.18 13.27
CA TYR A 315 -1.63 -9.40 14.13
C TYR A 315 -0.51 -8.39 13.92
N ALA A 316 -0.52 -7.69 12.79
CA ALA A 316 0.51 -6.74 12.41
C ALA A 316 0.15 -5.30 12.81
N ASP A 317 -1.11 -4.92 12.64
CA ASP A 317 -1.71 -3.67 13.12
C ASP A 317 -2.15 -3.90 14.58
N LEU A 318 -1.57 -3.16 15.51
CA LEU A 318 -1.82 -3.27 16.94
C LEU A 318 -2.64 -2.08 17.48
N ASP A 319 -3.04 -1.16 16.60
CA ASP A 319 -3.85 0.00 16.92
C ASP A 319 -5.35 -0.35 16.96
N GLY A 320 -6.08 0.35 17.83
CA GLY A 320 -7.52 0.15 17.99
C GLY A 320 -7.95 -1.26 18.44
N THR A 321 -9.26 -1.50 18.49
CA THR A 321 -9.82 -2.81 18.87
C THR A 321 -10.03 -3.73 17.68
N TRP A 322 -10.06 -3.17 16.46
CA TRP A 322 -10.54 -3.81 15.21
C TRP A 322 -12.03 -4.19 15.24
N ASP A 323 -12.77 -3.80 16.27
CA ASP A 323 -14.21 -4.04 16.47
C ASP A 323 -14.66 -2.86 17.36
N GLU A 324 -14.71 -1.65 16.77
CA GLU A 324 -14.90 -0.41 17.54
C GLU A 324 -16.32 -0.29 18.09
N ASP A 325 -17.31 -0.79 17.34
CA ASP A 325 -18.72 -0.77 17.72
C ASP A 325 -19.17 -2.00 18.54
N VAL A 326 -18.30 -3.00 18.69
CA VAL A 326 -18.48 -4.22 19.50
C VAL A 326 -19.63 -5.10 18.99
N ASP A 327 -19.84 -5.13 17.67
CA ASP A 327 -20.81 -6.00 17.02
C ASP A 327 -20.23 -7.38 16.65
N GLY A 328 -18.90 -7.55 16.79
CA GLY A 328 -18.16 -8.78 16.53
C GLY A 328 -17.72 -8.97 15.08
N LYS A 329 -17.92 -7.95 14.23
CA LYS A 329 -17.38 -7.89 12.87
C LYS A 329 -16.06 -7.14 12.92
N TYR A 330 -14.99 -7.89 12.80
CA TYR A 330 -13.67 -7.29 12.91
C TYR A 330 -13.26 -6.64 11.60
N GLY A 331 -12.49 -5.56 11.65
CA GLY A 331 -11.78 -5.03 10.50
C GLY A 331 -12.64 -4.27 9.50
N GLU A 332 -13.80 -3.74 9.92
CA GLU A 332 -14.68 -3.00 9.03
C GLU A 332 -14.00 -1.75 8.44
N VAL A 333 -14.40 -1.37 7.23
CA VAL A 333 -13.84 -0.21 6.53
C VAL A 333 -14.09 1.06 7.35
N GLY A 334 -13.00 1.67 7.83
CA GLY A 334 -13.03 2.88 8.64
C GLY A 334 -12.69 2.67 10.11
N GLU A 335 -12.68 1.42 10.61
CA GLU A 335 -12.25 1.08 11.98
C GLU A 335 -10.76 0.74 12.09
N VAL A 336 -10.14 0.39 10.96
CA VAL A 336 -8.74 -0.05 10.85
C VAL A 336 -7.96 0.98 10.05
N ASP A 337 -6.79 1.39 10.55
CA ASP A 337 -5.94 2.33 9.84
C ASP A 337 -5.08 1.64 8.77
N GLY A 338 -4.79 0.35 8.95
CA GLY A 338 -4.08 -0.51 8.02
C GLY A 338 -2.56 -0.31 8.03
N PHE A 339 -1.98 0.32 9.05
CA PHE A 339 -0.55 0.56 9.19
C PHE A 339 0.08 -0.46 10.16
N PRO A 340 0.91 -1.40 9.66
CA PRO A 340 1.53 -2.39 10.54
C PRO A 340 2.49 -1.80 11.56
N ASP A 341 2.33 -2.22 12.80
CA ASP A 341 3.21 -1.99 13.94
C ASP A 341 4.38 -2.96 14.01
N VAL A 342 4.25 -4.14 13.40
CA VAL A 342 5.23 -5.21 13.37
C VAL A 342 5.20 -5.91 12.01
N ILE A 343 6.27 -6.66 11.69
CA ILE A 343 6.36 -7.48 10.48
C ILE A 343 5.85 -8.88 10.81
N VAL A 344 4.80 -9.31 10.12
CA VAL A 344 4.22 -10.65 10.24
C VAL A 344 4.44 -11.44 8.95
N GLY A 345 4.81 -12.71 9.09
CA GLY A 345 4.76 -13.69 8.01
C GLY A 345 4.20 -15.02 8.50
N ARG A 346 3.69 -15.85 7.58
CA ARG A 346 3.08 -17.15 7.90
C ARG A 346 3.70 -18.27 7.07
N LEU A 347 3.99 -19.39 7.73
CA LEU A 347 4.33 -20.67 7.11
C LEU A 347 3.15 -21.63 7.29
N LEU A 348 2.43 -21.88 6.20
CA LEU A 348 1.16 -22.62 6.14
C LEU A 348 1.41 -24.13 6.22
N ALA A 349 1.35 -24.68 7.43
CA ALA A 349 1.49 -26.10 7.69
C ALA A 349 0.39 -26.59 8.62
N SER A 350 -0.31 -27.66 8.23
CA SER A 350 -1.33 -28.32 9.05
C SER A 350 -0.76 -29.58 9.74
N SER A 351 0.46 -30.00 9.37
CA SER A 351 1.14 -31.17 9.93
C SER A 351 2.63 -30.96 10.27
N PRO A 352 3.21 -31.77 11.18
CA PRO A 352 4.65 -31.71 11.48
C PRO A 352 5.55 -31.93 10.26
N THR A 353 5.11 -32.75 9.30
CA THR A 353 5.87 -33.02 8.07
C THR A 353 5.93 -31.80 7.16
N GLU A 354 4.80 -31.12 6.94
CA GLU A 354 4.76 -29.88 6.15
C GLU A 354 5.56 -28.77 6.83
N ALA A 355 5.40 -28.62 8.16
CA ALA A 355 6.16 -27.64 8.92
C ALA A 355 7.66 -27.85 8.78
N GLN A 356 8.14 -29.10 8.89
CA GLN A 356 9.55 -29.41 8.68
C GLN A 356 9.99 -29.12 7.24
N GLY A 357 9.14 -29.39 6.24
CA GLY A 357 9.40 -29.10 4.83
C GLY A 357 9.59 -27.60 4.58
N LEU A 358 8.67 -26.77 5.07
CA LEU A 358 8.71 -25.31 4.97
C LEU A 358 9.94 -24.73 5.69
N VAL A 359 10.18 -25.16 6.94
CA VAL A 359 11.35 -24.73 7.72
C VAL A 359 12.64 -25.10 7.01
N SER A 360 12.74 -26.33 6.50
CA SER A 360 13.91 -26.78 5.74
C SER A 360 14.13 -25.92 4.49
N LYS A 361 13.06 -25.59 3.76
CA LYS A 361 13.14 -24.72 2.58
C LYS A 361 13.65 -23.32 2.93
N VAL A 362 13.10 -22.70 3.97
CA VAL A 362 13.45 -21.34 4.43
C VAL A 362 14.85 -21.27 5.05
N VAL A 363 15.29 -22.31 5.76
CA VAL A 363 16.64 -22.37 6.35
C VAL A 363 17.70 -22.59 5.29
N ASN A 364 17.42 -23.42 4.28
CA ASN A 364 18.35 -23.73 3.19
C ASN A 364 18.31 -22.71 2.05
N TYR A 365 17.43 -21.71 2.11
CA TYR A 365 17.34 -20.67 1.10
C TYR A 365 18.64 -19.84 1.05
N SER A 366 19.38 -20.01 -0.04
CA SER A 366 20.69 -19.39 -0.25
C SER A 366 20.77 -18.85 -1.67
N PRO A 367 20.20 -17.67 -1.95
CA PRO A 367 20.18 -17.09 -3.28
C PRO A 367 21.59 -16.79 -3.80
N ASP A 368 21.80 -17.08 -5.08
CA ASP A 368 23.00 -16.67 -5.82
C ASP A 368 22.62 -15.93 -7.11
N ALA A 369 23.57 -15.13 -7.60
CA ALA A 369 23.35 -14.23 -8.73
C ALA A 369 22.91 -14.92 -10.03
N SER A 370 23.20 -16.22 -10.21
CA SER A 370 22.91 -16.92 -11.47
C SER A 370 21.42 -17.11 -11.74
N TRP A 371 20.60 -17.16 -10.68
CA TRP A 371 19.15 -17.29 -10.79
C TRP A 371 18.39 -16.20 -10.06
N PHE A 372 18.93 -15.63 -8.97
CA PHE A 372 18.20 -14.65 -8.16
C PHE A 372 17.91 -13.34 -8.92
N TYR A 373 18.80 -12.93 -9.83
CA TYR A 373 18.59 -11.75 -10.67
C TYR A 373 17.71 -12.03 -11.90
N ARG A 374 17.17 -13.24 -12.04
CA ARG A 374 16.21 -13.56 -13.11
C ARG A 374 14.78 -13.33 -12.61
N PHE A 375 14.00 -12.64 -13.42
CA PHE A 375 12.62 -12.26 -13.15
C PHE A 375 11.69 -12.85 -14.23
N LEU A 376 10.71 -13.65 -13.85
CA LEU A 376 9.70 -14.16 -14.77
C LEU A 376 8.45 -13.28 -14.67
N LEU A 377 8.09 -12.61 -15.77
CA LEU A 377 6.94 -11.73 -15.88
C LEU A 377 5.84 -12.44 -16.67
N VAL A 378 4.78 -12.85 -15.98
CA VAL A 378 3.63 -13.55 -16.55
C VAL A 378 2.45 -12.56 -16.61
N GLY A 379 2.14 -12.08 -17.80
CA GLY A 379 1.17 -11.01 -18.04
C GLY A 379 0.02 -11.49 -18.91
N THR A 380 -1.19 -11.03 -18.59
CA THR A 380 -2.40 -11.46 -19.29
C THR A 380 -3.13 -10.28 -19.93
N VAL A 381 -3.91 -10.56 -20.98
CA VAL A 381 -5.02 -9.71 -21.40
C VAL A 381 -6.20 -10.07 -20.50
N THR A 382 -6.27 -9.44 -19.33
CA THR A 382 -7.14 -9.88 -18.23
C THR A 382 -8.61 -9.80 -18.63
N PHE A 383 -9.03 -8.71 -19.29
CA PHE A 383 -10.44 -8.46 -19.63
C PHE A 383 -10.78 -8.57 -21.12
N ASP A 384 -9.97 -9.30 -21.91
CA ASP A 384 -10.14 -9.49 -23.38
C ASP A 384 -10.06 -8.19 -24.21
N ASP A 385 -9.53 -7.11 -23.63
CA ASP A 385 -9.22 -5.89 -24.36
C ASP A 385 -7.73 -5.86 -24.74
N ALA A 386 -7.43 -6.35 -25.93
CA ALA A 386 -6.06 -6.35 -26.46
C ALA A 386 -5.46 -4.93 -26.64
N MET A 387 -6.27 -3.86 -26.62
CA MET A 387 -5.74 -2.50 -26.65
C MET A 387 -5.30 -2.02 -25.26
N HIS A 388 -5.77 -2.68 -24.20
CA HIS A 388 -5.46 -2.36 -22.81
C HIS A 388 -5.09 -3.63 -22.03
N PRO A 389 -3.99 -4.33 -22.38
CA PRO A 389 -3.63 -5.61 -21.77
C PRO A 389 -3.11 -5.41 -20.33
N GLU A 390 -3.99 -5.44 -19.33
CA GLU A 390 -3.70 -4.92 -17.97
C GLU A 390 -2.53 -5.63 -17.30
N GLY A 391 -2.49 -6.97 -17.39
CA GLY A 391 -1.43 -7.75 -16.78
C GLY A 391 -0.09 -7.63 -17.50
N GLU A 392 -0.09 -7.45 -18.82
CA GLU A 392 1.13 -7.17 -19.59
C GLU A 392 1.65 -5.76 -19.30
N TYR A 393 0.74 -4.77 -19.27
CA TYR A 393 1.05 -3.39 -18.94
C TYR A 393 1.68 -3.24 -17.55
N LEU A 394 1.10 -3.88 -16.52
CA LEU A 394 1.67 -3.87 -15.17
C LEU A 394 3.10 -4.43 -15.17
N ASN A 395 3.33 -5.54 -15.87
CA ASN A 395 4.65 -6.14 -15.96
C ASN A 395 5.65 -5.26 -16.73
N ASP A 396 5.21 -4.56 -17.77
CA ASP A 396 6.03 -3.59 -18.51
C ASP A 396 6.43 -2.39 -17.64
N VAL A 397 5.53 -1.92 -16.77
CA VAL A 397 5.83 -0.87 -15.79
C VAL A 397 6.88 -1.35 -14.79
N ILE A 398 6.73 -2.56 -14.24
CA ILE A 398 7.72 -3.17 -13.33
C ILE A 398 9.09 -3.23 -14.01
N GLU A 399 9.15 -3.70 -15.26
CA GLU A 399 10.39 -3.72 -16.02
C GLU A 399 11.00 -2.32 -16.17
N TYR A 400 10.21 -1.35 -16.66
CA TYR A 400 10.74 -0.11 -17.20
C TYR A 400 11.04 0.92 -16.10
N GLU A 401 10.25 0.93 -15.03
CA GLU A 401 10.33 1.93 -13.96
C GLU A 401 10.99 1.39 -12.67
N ASP A 402 10.79 0.10 -12.34
CA ASP A 402 11.13 -0.43 -11.01
C ASP A 402 12.32 -1.40 -10.99
N LEU A 403 12.61 -2.08 -12.10
CA LEU A 403 13.57 -3.17 -12.14
C LEU A 403 15.02 -2.64 -12.25
N PRO A 404 15.91 -2.92 -11.27
CA PRO A 404 17.29 -2.44 -11.34
C PRO A 404 18.09 -3.09 -12.49
N ASP A 405 19.06 -2.36 -13.07
CA ASP A 405 19.89 -2.76 -14.24
C ASP A 405 20.53 -4.17 -14.17
N GLN A 406 20.76 -4.69 -12.96
CA GLN A 406 21.37 -6.00 -12.74
C GLN A 406 20.40 -7.17 -12.93
N TYR A 407 19.10 -6.91 -12.98
CA TYR A 407 18.09 -7.94 -13.20
C TYR A 407 17.90 -8.23 -14.70
N HIS A 408 17.50 -9.46 -14.97
CA HIS A 408 17.17 -9.96 -16.30
C HIS A 408 15.79 -10.58 -16.26
N TRP A 409 15.05 -10.47 -17.35
CA TRP A 409 13.65 -10.89 -17.38
C TRP A 409 13.30 -11.94 -18.44
N VAL A 410 12.15 -12.58 -18.29
CA VAL A 410 11.48 -13.32 -19.36
C VAL A 410 10.01 -12.96 -19.30
N LYS A 411 9.44 -12.64 -20.45
CA LYS A 411 8.01 -12.29 -20.57
C LYS A 411 7.23 -13.43 -21.19
N LEU A 412 6.21 -13.88 -20.47
CA LEU A 412 5.21 -14.81 -20.96
C LEU A 412 3.87 -14.08 -21.01
N TYR A 413 3.50 -13.63 -22.20
CA TYR A 413 2.37 -12.74 -22.46
C TYR A 413 1.37 -13.41 -23.40
N ASP A 414 0.10 -13.07 -23.25
CA ASP A 414 -0.95 -13.52 -24.16
C ASP A 414 -0.69 -12.99 -25.57
N GLN A 415 -0.33 -11.71 -25.70
CA GLN A 415 -0.11 -11.07 -27.00
C GLN A 415 1.17 -11.52 -27.72
N LEU A 416 2.08 -12.20 -27.00
CA LEU A 416 3.28 -12.79 -27.59
C LEU A 416 3.06 -14.24 -28.05
N ASP A 417 1.85 -14.79 -27.89
CA ASP A 417 1.51 -16.18 -28.20
C ASP A 417 2.47 -17.20 -27.56
N ASN A 418 3.09 -16.85 -26.43
CA ASN A 418 4.07 -17.68 -25.72
C ASN A 418 3.61 -18.08 -24.30
N LEU A 419 2.46 -17.56 -23.85
CA LEU A 419 1.89 -17.87 -22.54
C LEU A 419 1.05 -19.15 -22.57
N SER A 420 1.60 -20.24 -22.04
CA SER A 420 0.92 -21.51 -21.85
C SER A 420 1.31 -22.14 -20.53
N THR A 421 0.48 -23.05 -20.02
CA THR A 421 0.77 -23.78 -18.80
C THR A 421 2.11 -24.51 -18.84
N THR A 422 2.48 -25.10 -19.98
CA THR A 422 3.77 -25.77 -20.17
C THR A 422 4.93 -24.77 -20.15
N THR A 423 4.81 -23.63 -20.83
CA THR A 423 5.89 -22.62 -20.85
C THR A 423 6.08 -21.99 -19.47
N VAL A 424 5.01 -21.76 -18.72
CA VAL A 424 5.11 -21.30 -17.31
C VAL A 424 5.81 -22.36 -16.45
N GLN A 425 5.40 -23.63 -16.51
CA GLN A 425 6.03 -24.74 -15.79
C GLN A 425 7.53 -24.83 -16.10
N ASP A 426 7.87 -24.83 -17.39
CA ASP A 426 9.25 -24.99 -17.87
C ASP A 426 10.13 -23.81 -17.47
N GLU A 427 9.61 -22.57 -17.53
CA GLU A 427 10.36 -21.40 -17.08
C GLU A 427 10.59 -21.44 -15.57
N ILE A 428 9.57 -21.63 -14.74
CA ILE A 428 9.78 -21.67 -13.27
C ILE A 428 10.82 -22.74 -12.90
N ASN A 429 10.77 -23.91 -13.55
CA ASN A 429 11.76 -24.99 -13.36
C ASN A 429 13.21 -24.62 -13.75
N ARG A 430 13.43 -23.59 -14.57
CA ARG A 430 14.78 -23.08 -14.93
C ARG A 430 15.40 -22.19 -13.86
N GLY A 431 14.67 -21.85 -12.81
CA GLY A 431 15.17 -21.06 -11.68
C GLY A 431 15.11 -19.55 -11.91
N TYR A 432 14.37 -18.88 -11.04
CA TYR A 432 14.12 -17.44 -11.03
C TYR A 432 14.15 -16.95 -9.58
N GLY A 433 14.67 -15.74 -9.36
CA GLY A 433 14.56 -15.09 -8.06
C GLY A 433 13.13 -14.65 -7.81
N PHE A 434 12.47 -14.14 -8.85
CA PHE A 434 11.12 -13.62 -8.79
C PHE A 434 10.25 -14.18 -9.92
N VAL A 435 9.00 -14.50 -9.59
CA VAL A 435 7.94 -14.82 -10.55
C VAL A 435 6.77 -13.89 -10.24
N ASN A 436 6.44 -12.99 -11.17
CA ASN A 436 5.28 -12.13 -11.05
C ASN A 436 4.18 -12.60 -12.00
N PHE A 437 2.97 -12.76 -11.48
CA PHE A 437 1.77 -13.04 -12.28
C PHE A 437 0.76 -11.90 -12.13
N ALA A 438 0.21 -11.44 -13.26
CA ALA A 438 -0.83 -10.41 -13.29
C ALA A 438 -2.01 -10.87 -14.16
N GLY A 439 -3.15 -11.11 -13.51
CA GLY A 439 -4.37 -11.57 -14.17
C GLY A 439 -5.45 -11.99 -13.18
N HIS A 440 -6.30 -12.92 -13.60
CA HIS A 440 -7.32 -13.49 -12.72
C HIS A 440 -6.75 -14.62 -11.86
N GLY A 441 -7.33 -14.83 -10.68
CA GLY A 441 -6.92 -15.87 -9.75
C GLY A 441 -8.09 -16.43 -8.98
N ASN A 442 -7.89 -17.64 -8.47
CA ASN A 442 -8.64 -18.21 -7.35
C ASN A 442 -7.72 -19.20 -6.61
N PRO A 443 -8.19 -19.88 -5.53
CA PRO A 443 -7.34 -20.83 -4.80
C PRO A 443 -6.79 -21.96 -5.68
N GLY A 444 -7.45 -22.31 -6.79
CA GLY A 444 -7.03 -23.37 -7.70
C GLY A 444 -6.00 -22.97 -8.76
N GLY A 445 -5.81 -21.68 -9.07
CA GLY A 445 -4.94 -21.31 -10.18
C GLY A 445 -4.88 -19.85 -10.60
N TRP A 446 -4.10 -19.64 -11.64
CA TRP A 446 -3.91 -18.39 -12.38
C TRP A 446 -4.64 -18.45 -13.71
N TYR A 447 -5.30 -17.37 -14.12
CA TYR A 447 -6.19 -17.34 -15.27
C TYR A 447 -6.05 -16.07 -16.11
N SER A 448 -6.38 -16.18 -17.39
CA SER A 448 -6.42 -15.09 -18.36
C SER A 448 -7.76 -15.06 -19.10
N GLY A 449 -8.15 -13.91 -19.64
CA GLY A 449 -9.36 -13.74 -20.43
C GLY A 449 -10.60 -13.48 -19.58
N PRO A 450 -11.74 -13.19 -20.23
CA PRO A 450 -12.87 -12.56 -19.59
C PRO A 450 -13.51 -13.48 -18.55
N LEU A 451 -14.13 -12.86 -17.54
CA LEU A 451 -14.93 -13.58 -16.55
C LEU A 451 -15.91 -14.54 -17.25
N TYR A 452 -15.98 -15.78 -16.73
CA TYR A 452 -16.80 -16.88 -17.26
C TYR A 452 -16.41 -17.48 -18.63
N ASN A 453 -15.35 -16.99 -19.28
CA ASN A 453 -14.73 -17.64 -20.44
C ASN A 453 -13.19 -17.55 -20.35
N TYR A 454 -12.68 -17.73 -19.14
CA TYR A 454 -11.26 -17.64 -18.84
C TYR A 454 -10.51 -18.89 -19.30
N ARG A 455 -9.22 -18.71 -19.55
CA ARG A 455 -8.24 -19.74 -19.84
C ARG A 455 -7.35 -19.96 -18.62
N THR A 456 -7.10 -21.21 -18.27
CA THR A 456 -6.09 -21.55 -17.26
C THR A 456 -4.69 -21.21 -17.76
N VAL A 457 -4.00 -20.35 -17.02
CA VAL A 457 -2.59 -20.05 -17.21
C VAL A 457 -1.74 -21.06 -16.42
N TYR A 458 -2.04 -21.24 -15.14
CA TYR A 458 -1.32 -22.15 -14.25
C TYR A 458 -2.23 -22.69 -13.14
N SER A 459 -1.89 -23.81 -12.51
CA SER A 459 -2.74 -24.45 -11.49
C SER A 459 -1.95 -24.91 -10.26
N SER A 460 -2.64 -25.02 -9.13
CA SER A 460 -2.07 -25.54 -7.87
C SER A 460 -1.49 -26.95 -8.03
N SER A 461 -2.16 -27.81 -8.79
CA SER A 461 -1.68 -29.16 -9.11
C SER A 461 -0.34 -29.20 -9.85
N LEU A 462 -0.02 -28.15 -10.62
CA LEU A 462 1.25 -28.05 -11.33
C LEU A 462 2.34 -27.42 -10.45
N ALA A 463 1.97 -26.43 -9.63
CA ALA A 463 2.86 -25.87 -8.62
C ALA A 463 3.40 -26.95 -7.67
N ALA A 464 2.54 -27.91 -7.29
CA ALA A 464 2.90 -29.08 -6.49
C ALA A 464 3.87 -30.07 -7.18
N THR A 465 4.14 -29.90 -8.48
CA THR A 465 5.08 -30.75 -9.26
C THR A 465 6.34 -30.02 -9.74
N LEU A 466 6.51 -28.75 -9.35
CA LEU A 466 7.72 -27.99 -9.64
C LEU A 466 8.96 -28.67 -9.06
N SER A 467 10.07 -28.58 -9.78
CA SER A 467 11.33 -29.27 -9.48
C SER A 467 12.54 -28.33 -9.34
N ASN A 468 12.28 -27.03 -9.12
CA ASN A 468 13.28 -25.97 -8.91
C ASN A 468 13.79 -25.86 -7.46
N SER A 469 13.94 -26.96 -6.71
CA SER A 469 14.40 -26.94 -5.30
C SER A 469 15.74 -26.22 -5.08
N ALA A 470 16.61 -26.16 -6.08
CA ALA A 470 17.88 -25.42 -6.01
C ALA A 470 17.72 -23.90 -6.14
N SER A 471 16.55 -23.43 -6.57
CA SER A 471 16.24 -22.04 -6.87
C SER A 471 14.74 -21.76 -6.69
N PRO A 472 14.18 -21.93 -5.46
CA PRO A 472 12.78 -21.62 -5.20
C PRO A 472 12.56 -20.12 -5.35
N ALA A 473 11.50 -19.73 -6.05
CA ALA A 473 11.24 -18.34 -6.36
C ALA A 473 10.59 -17.59 -5.19
N ILE A 474 10.68 -16.27 -5.21
CA ILE A 474 9.71 -15.40 -4.55
C ILE A 474 8.61 -15.17 -5.59
N VAL A 475 7.41 -15.68 -5.31
CA VAL A 475 6.25 -15.47 -6.18
C VAL A 475 5.51 -14.22 -5.69
N VAL A 476 4.98 -13.43 -6.62
CA VAL A 476 4.14 -12.27 -6.31
C VAL A 476 3.00 -12.27 -7.33
N THR A 477 1.77 -12.04 -6.88
CA THR A 477 0.62 -12.08 -7.79
C THR A 477 -0.33 -10.90 -7.60
N MET A 478 -0.68 -10.24 -8.70
CA MET A 478 -1.89 -9.43 -8.81
C MET A 478 -3.00 -10.36 -9.33
N ALA A 479 -3.63 -11.10 -8.41
CA ALA A 479 -4.66 -12.07 -8.73
C ALA A 479 -5.53 -12.39 -7.50
N CYS A 480 -6.85 -12.49 -7.69
CA CYS A 480 -7.80 -12.70 -6.59
C CYS A 480 -7.55 -14.04 -5.86
N THR A 481 -7.65 -14.01 -4.52
CA THR A 481 -7.75 -15.19 -3.62
C THR A 481 -6.73 -16.32 -3.80
N THR A 482 -5.61 -16.08 -4.52
CA THR A 482 -4.59 -17.11 -4.76
C THR A 482 -3.76 -17.47 -3.53
N ALA A 483 -3.86 -16.65 -2.48
CA ALA A 483 -3.31 -16.87 -1.15
C ALA A 483 -4.41 -16.99 -0.09
N ARG A 484 -5.63 -17.41 -0.46
CA ARG A 484 -6.66 -17.79 0.51
C ARG A 484 -6.20 -19.05 1.23
N PHE A 485 -6.12 -19.02 2.55
CA PHE A 485 -5.48 -20.07 3.34
C PHE A 485 -6.32 -20.54 4.53
N ALA A 486 -7.41 -19.85 4.88
CA ALA A 486 -8.14 -20.20 6.10
C ALA A 486 -8.97 -21.50 5.98
N ASP A 487 -9.44 -21.85 4.78
CA ASP A 487 -10.42 -22.91 4.58
C ASP A 487 -10.19 -23.77 3.32
N VAL A 488 -9.12 -23.50 2.56
CA VAL A 488 -8.78 -24.23 1.34
C VAL A 488 -7.28 -24.17 1.07
N ASP A 489 -6.69 -25.29 0.65
CA ASP A 489 -5.31 -25.34 0.16
C ASP A 489 -5.19 -24.58 -1.17
N SER A 490 -4.65 -23.36 -1.12
CA SER A 490 -4.49 -22.52 -2.30
C SER A 490 -3.28 -22.87 -3.17
N ILE A 491 -3.23 -22.28 -4.36
CA ILE A 491 -2.06 -22.30 -5.23
C ILE A 491 -0.85 -21.69 -4.51
N GLY A 492 -1.02 -20.65 -3.69
CA GLY A 492 0.04 -20.10 -2.85
C GLY A 492 0.63 -21.16 -1.92
N GLU A 493 -0.23 -21.92 -1.22
CA GLU A 493 0.21 -23.04 -0.39
C GLU A 493 0.87 -24.14 -1.19
N ALA A 494 0.36 -24.49 -2.37
CA ALA A 494 0.98 -25.49 -3.24
C ALA A 494 2.40 -25.08 -3.68
N PHE A 495 2.66 -23.79 -3.92
CA PHE A 495 4.01 -23.29 -4.16
C PHE A 495 4.91 -23.42 -2.93
N LEU A 496 4.40 -23.09 -1.74
CA LEU A 496 5.18 -23.08 -0.50
C LEU A 496 5.45 -24.49 0.03
N THR A 497 4.47 -25.39 -0.02
CA THR A 497 4.53 -26.73 0.61
C THR A 497 5.21 -27.78 -0.26
N ASN A 498 5.40 -27.53 -1.56
CA ASN A 498 6.10 -28.47 -2.45
C ASN A 498 7.56 -28.71 -1.97
N PRO A 499 7.94 -29.95 -1.60
CA PRO A 499 9.29 -30.24 -1.09
C PRO A 499 10.38 -30.24 -2.18
N ASP A 500 10.00 -30.43 -3.44
CA ASP A 500 10.93 -30.59 -4.57
C ASP A 500 11.13 -29.30 -5.38
N GLY A 501 10.41 -28.23 -5.06
CA GLY A 501 10.48 -26.95 -5.77
C GLY A 501 9.47 -25.91 -5.26
N GLY A 502 8.94 -25.11 -6.19
CA GLY A 502 7.95 -24.08 -5.90
C GLY A 502 8.57 -22.75 -5.51
N GLY A 503 7.98 -22.12 -4.49
CA GLY A 503 8.38 -20.83 -3.95
C GLY A 503 8.91 -20.93 -2.52
N VAL A 504 9.76 -19.98 -2.13
CA VAL A 504 10.16 -19.75 -0.73
C VAL A 504 9.25 -18.72 -0.05
N ALA A 505 8.57 -17.89 -0.86
CA ALA A 505 7.57 -16.92 -0.50
C ALA A 505 6.57 -16.80 -1.67
N TYR A 506 5.35 -16.38 -1.38
CA TYR A 506 4.27 -16.21 -2.34
C TYR A 506 3.50 -14.93 -2.01
#